data_AF-A0A956U3I2-F1
#
_entry.id   AF-A0A956U3I2-F1
#
_cell.length_a   1.000
_cell.length_b   1.000
_cell.length_c   1.000
_cell.angle_alpha   90.00
_cell.angle_beta   90.00
_cell.angle_gamma   90.00
#
_symmetry.space_group_name_H-M   'P 1'
#
loop_
_entity.id
_entity.type
_entity.pdbx_description
1 polymer ?
#
loop_
_entity_poly.entity_id
_entity_poly.type
_entity_poly.pdbx_seq_one_letter_code
_entity_poly.pdbx_strand_id
1 'polypeptide(L)'
;MNSDQSSDRKAAIRRRYFSSLGVQLAIAVLFISILWFMSNQEKPNVRIEHKVVPSENSAVTYEPTIGDLLANKEKLQLNRTQVQDLTKLQERQNQDLIPVEKQLKDAIADFESFMAARGKKRTNMGEILSHSGPATTLGKRKKLLIQTYSQEAIKLLNNNQKILALQLKPKPHKSSQIEEGDQKTNATH
;
A
#
# COMPACT_ATOMS: atom_id res chain seq x y z
N MET A 1 -27.85 3.11 -96.73
CA MET A 1 -27.09 3.81 -95.66
C MET A 1 -27.90 3.67 -94.38
N ASN A 2 -27.36 2.99 -93.37
CA ASN A 2 -27.64 3.13 -91.93
C ASN A 2 -27.04 1.94 -91.19
N SER A 3 -25.72 1.94 -91.12
CA SER A 3 -24.90 0.98 -90.39
C SER A 3 -24.00 1.78 -89.45
N ASP A 4 -24.57 2.37 -88.39
CA ASP A 4 -23.75 2.93 -87.27
C ASP A 4 -24.58 3.43 -86.06
N GLN A 5 -25.32 2.55 -85.37
CA GLN A 5 -25.95 2.92 -84.08
C GLN A 5 -25.81 1.88 -82.96
N SER A 6 -25.10 0.77 -83.21
CA SER A 6 -24.93 -0.32 -82.24
C SER A 6 -23.64 -0.20 -81.40
N SER A 7 -22.62 0.50 -81.92
CA SER A 7 -21.31 0.65 -81.28
C SER A 7 -21.32 1.59 -80.06
N ASP A 8 -21.99 2.74 -80.17
CA ASP A 8 -21.93 3.79 -79.14
C ASP A 8 -22.68 3.45 -77.85
N ARG A 9 -23.74 2.62 -77.94
CA ARG A 9 -24.50 2.20 -76.75
C ARG A 9 -23.72 1.25 -75.86
N LYS A 10 -22.80 0.44 -76.43
CA LYS A 10 -21.96 -0.50 -75.65
C LYS A 10 -20.80 0.20 -74.93
N ALA A 11 -20.31 1.32 -75.45
CA ALA A 11 -19.26 2.12 -74.81
C ALA A 11 -19.78 2.94 -73.61
N ALA A 12 -21.00 3.46 -73.68
CA ALA A 12 -21.60 4.27 -72.62
C ALA A 12 -21.92 3.46 -71.34
N ILE A 13 -22.27 2.18 -71.48
CA ILE A 13 -22.60 1.31 -70.34
C ILE A 13 -21.35 0.93 -69.55
N ARG A 14 -20.21 0.64 -70.21
CA ARG A 14 -18.95 0.30 -69.51
C ARG A 14 -18.40 1.47 -68.69
N ARG A 15 -18.57 2.72 -69.13
CA ARG A 15 -18.11 3.91 -68.38
C ARG A 15 -18.88 4.14 -67.07
N ARG A 16 -20.12 3.66 -66.93
CA ARG A 16 -20.91 3.80 -65.69
C ARG A 16 -20.62 2.73 -64.63
N TYR A 17 -20.16 1.54 -65.04
CA TYR A 17 -19.80 0.47 -64.10
C TYR A 17 -18.38 0.61 -63.54
N PHE A 18 -17.45 1.20 -64.31
CA PHE A 18 -16.08 1.45 -63.82
C PHE A 18 -16.01 2.57 -62.79
N SER A 19 -16.90 3.56 -62.84
CA SER A 19 -16.96 4.64 -61.84
C SER A 19 -17.63 4.21 -60.54
N SER A 20 -18.58 3.26 -60.57
CA SER A 20 -19.22 2.77 -59.34
C SER A 20 -18.35 1.79 -58.55
N LEU A 21 -17.55 0.94 -59.22
CA LEU A 21 -16.60 0.06 -58.55
C LEU A 21 -15.49 0.84 -57.82
N GLY A 22 -14.96 1.89 -58.44
CA GLY A 22 -13.93 2.74 -57.81
C GLY A 22 -14.44 3.45 -56.55
N VAL A 23 -15.68 3.95 -56.58
CA VAL A 23 -16.31 4.59 -55.42
C VAL A 23 -16.60 3.58 -54.31
N GLN A 24 -17.06 2.38 -54.63
CA GLN A 24 -17.28 1.31 -53.64
C GLN A 24 -15.97 0.85 -53.00
N LEU A 25 -14.88 0.74 -53.77
CA LEU A 25 -13.55 0.43 -53.25
C LEU A 25 -13.00 1.55 -52.35
N ALA A 26 -13.17 2.81 -52.73
CA ALA A 26 -12.77 3.95 -51.90
C ALA A 26 -13.53 3.98 -50.57
N ILE A 27 -14.84 3.70 -50.58
CA ILE A 27 -15.66 3.62 -49.37
C ILE A 27 -15.21 2.44 -48.49
N ALA A 28 -14.94 1.27 -49.07
CA ALA A 28 -14.47 0.11 -48.31
C ALA A 28 -13.10 0.38 -47.65
N VAL A 29 -12.17 1.01 -48.37
CA VAL A 29 -10.86 1.39 -47.83
C VAL A 29 -11.00 2.45 -46.72
N LEU A 30 -11.91 3.41 -46.86
CA LEU A 30 -12.21 4.39 -45.82
C LEU A 30 -12.74 3.71 -44.56
N PHE A 31 -13.69 2.77 -44.68
CA PHE A 31 -14.25 2.03 -43.55
C PHE A 31 -13.19 1.18 -42.84
N ILE A 32 -12.35 0.47 -43.59
CA ILE A 32 -11.26 -0.34 -43.03
C ILE A 32 -10.25 0.57 -42.32
N SER A 33 -9.95 1.75 -42.87
CA SER A 33 -9.03 2.71 -42.26
C SER A 33 -9.58 3.28 -40.95
N ILE A 34 -10.90 3.55 -40.88
CA ILE A 34 -11.57 4.02 -39.65
C ILE A 34 -11.61 2.91 -38.59
N LEU A 35 -11.96 1.68 -38.98
CA LEU A 35 -11.96 0.51 -38.09
C LEU A 35 -10.56 0.22 -37.55
N TRP A 36 -9.54 0.32 -38.39
CA TRP A 36 -8.15 0.15 -37.98
C TRP A 36 -7.70 1.28 -37.04
N PHE A 37 -8.07 2.53 -37.32
CA PHE A 37 -7.79 3.66 -36.44
C PHE A 37 -8.48 3.53 -35.08
N MET A 38 -9.72 3.07 -35.03
CA MET A 38 -10.42 2.81 -33.76
C MET A 38 -9.84 1.61 -33.00
N SER A 39 -9.37 0.57 -33.70
CA SER A 39 -8.72 -0.59 -33.08
C SER A 39 -7.32 -0.29 -32.55
N ASN A 40 -6.61 0.69 -33.14
CA ASN A 40 -5.29 1.14 -32.72
C ASN A 40 -5.32 2.33 -31.75
N GLN A 41 -6.50 2.77 -31.30
CA GLN A 41 -6.55 3.62 -30.11
C GLN A 41 -6.17 2.76 -28.91
N GLU A 42 -4.87 2.75 -28.61
CA GLU A 42 -4.31 2.23 -27.37
C GLU A 42 -5.18 2.70 -26.22
N LYS A 43 -5.75 1.72 -25.49
CA LYS A 43 -6.56 1.97 -24.31
C LYS A 43 -5.80 2.98 -23.45
N PRO A 44 -6.41 4.12 -23.05
CA PRO A 44 -5.71 5.08 -22.21
C PRO A 44 -5.22 4.31 -21.00
N ASN A 45 -3.90 4.21 -20.86
CA ASN A 45 -3.26 3.67 -19.68
C ASN A 45 -3.54 4.68 -18.57
N VAL A 46 -4.73 4.58 -17.97
CA VAL A 46 -5.12 5.36 -16.81
C VAL A 46 -4.23 4.85 -15.68
N ARG A 47 -3.01 5.38 -15.63
CA ARG A 47 -2.15 5.28 -14.47
C ARG A 47 -2.85 6.12 -13.42
N ILE A 48 -3.67 5.46 -12.59
CA ILE A 48 -4.26 6.06 -11.40
C ILE A 48 -3.07 6.35 -10.50
N GLU A 49 -2.48 7.53 -10.67
CA GLU A 49 -1.58 8.09 -9.68
C GLU A 49 -2.45 8.34 -8.46
N HIS A 50 -2.39 7.40 -7.51
CA HIS A 50 -2.86 7.66 -6.16
C HIS A 50 -2.03 8.82 -5.63
N LYS A 51 -2.52 10.06 -5.84
CA LYS A 51 -2.18 11.17 -4.97
C LYS A 51 -2.69 10.76 -3.61
N VAL A 52 -1.83 10.10 -2.83
CA VAL A 52 -1.94 10.07 -1.39
C VAL A 52 -1.82 11.52 -0.99
N VAL A 53 -2.96 12.23 -0.93
CA VAL A 53 -3.04 13.51 -0.26
C VAL A 53 -2.64 13.19 1.18
N PRO A 54 -1.45 13.59 1.66
CA PRO A 54 -1.16 13.45 3.07
C PRO A 54 -2.26 14.24 3.76
N SER A 55 -3.09 13.59 4.57
CA SER A 55 -4.13 14.32 5.26
C SER A 55 -3.42 15.37 6.14
N GLU A 56 -3.51 16.65 5.79
CA GLU A 56 -2.83 17.74 6.50
C GLU A 56 -3.27 17.89 7.97
N ASN A 57 -4.24 17.08 8.42
CA ASN A 57 -4.77 17.10 9.78
C ASN A 57 -4.54 15.83 10.62
N SER A 58 -3.75 14.85 10.16
CA SER A 58 -3.27 13.80 11.06
C SER A 58 -1.91 14.20 11.63
N ALA A 59 -1.87 15.32 12.35
CA ALA A 59 -0.81 15.53 13.31
C ALA A 59 -0.90 14.35 14.28
N VAL A 60 -0.07 13.32 14.06
CA VAL A 60 0.06 12.19 14.95
C VAL A 60 0.58 12.78 16.24
N THR A 61 -0.33 13.13 17.15
CA THR A 61 0.02 13.63 18.47
C THR A 61 0.75 12.48 19.14
N TYR A 62 2.07 12.63 19.24
CA TYR A 62 2.91 11.66 19.88
C TYR A 62 2.52 11.61 21.36
N GLU A 63 2.11 10.43 21.82
CA GLU A 63 1.94 10.18 23.25
C GLU A 63 3.20 9.49 23.78
N PRO A 64 3.91 10.09 24.77
CA PRO A 64 5.12 9.50 25.34
C PRO A 64 4.78 8.22 26.10
N THR A 65 5.53 7.16 25.82
CA THR A 65 5.35 5.86 26.49
C THR A 65 5.85 5.89 27.93
N ILE A 66 5.43 4.92 28.75
CA ILE A 66 5.96 4.76 30.13
C ILE A 66 7.49 4.67 30.12
N GLY A 67 8.06 3.96 29.15
CA GLY A 67 9.50 3.85 28.97
C GLY A 67 10.17 5.19 28.71
N ASP A 68 9.57 6.05 27.89
CA ASP A 68 10.11 7.39 27.62
C ASP A 68 10.11 8.27 28.87
N LEU A 69 9.03 8.21 29.66
CA LEU A 69 8.91 8.97 30.90
C LEU A 69 9.96 8.54 31.93
N LEU A 70 10.15 7.23 32.10
CA LEU A 70 11.15 6.68 33.01
C LEU A 70 12.59 6.93 32.53
N ALA A 71 12.84 6.85 31.23
CA ALA A 71 14.15 7.17 30.65
C ALA A 71 14.52 8.65 30.82
N ASN A 72 13.53 9.53 30.91
CA ASN A 72 13.72 10.98 31.06
C ASN A 72 13.36 11.47 32.48
N LYS A 73 13.41 10.60 33.50
CA LYS A 73 13.00 10.91 34.88
C LYS A 73 13.65 12.17 35.46
N GLU A 74 14.93 12.41 35.16
CA GLU A 74 15.68 13.58 35.64
C GLU A 74 15.23 14.86 34.93
N LYS A 75 15.07 14.80 33.60
CA LYS A 75 14.59 15.93 32.79
C LYS A 75 13.16 16.33 33.14
N LEU A 76 12.32 15.35 33.47
CA LEU A 76 10.94 15.56 33.92
C LEU A 76 10.85 15.86 35.42
N GLN A 77 11.96 15.83 36.15
CA GLN A 77 12.00 16.01 37.61
C GLN A 77 10.96 15.13 38.33
N LEU A 78 10.86 13.86 37.94
CA LEU A 78 9.89 12.94 38.53
C LEU A 78 10.25 12.69 40.00
N ASN A 79 9.28 12.85 40.88
CA ASN A 79 9.49 12.52 42.29
C ASN A 79 9.51 11.00 42.51
N ARG A 80 9.97 10.57 43.70
CA ARG A 80 10.11 9.14 44.03
C ARG A 80 8.81 8.36 43.89
N THR A 81 7.68 8.94 44.31
CA THR A 81 6.36 8.31 44.22
C THR A 81 5.94 8.13 42.76
N GLN A 82 6.09 9.15 41.92
CA GLN A 82 5.79 9.08 40.49
C GLN A 82 6.63 8.00 39.79
N VAL A 83 7.92 7.91 40.11
CA VAL A 83 8.79 6.86 39.57
C VAL A 83 8.32 5.46 39.98
N GLN A 84 7.95 5.27 41.25
CA GLN A 84 7.42 3.99 41.74
C GLN A 84 6.11 3.62 41.05
N ASP A 85 5.18 4.56 40.92
CA ASP A 85 3.88 4.33 40.29
C ASP A 85 4.02 4.04 38.79
N LEU A 86 4.88 4.77 38.08
CA LEU A 86 5.22 4.50 36.69
C LEU A 86 5.89 3.12 36.51
N THR A 87 6.75 2.71 37.44
CA THR A 87 7.40 1.39 37.39
C THR A 87 6.37 0.27 37.58
N LYS A 88 5.47 0.40 38.55
CA LYS A 88 4.35 -0.54 38.74
C LYS A 88 3.44 -0.59 37.52
N LEU A 89 3.19 0.56 36.91
CA LEU A 89 2.37 0.66 35.71
C LEU A 89 3.06 -0.02 34.51
N GLN A 90 4.38 0.12 34.37
CA GLN A 90 5.17 -0.58 33.36
C GLN A 90 5.12 -2.09 33.55
N GLU A 91 5.21 -2.57 34.80
CA GLU A 91 5.12 -4.00 35.10
C GLU A 91 3.77 -4.58 34.70
N ARG A 92 2.67 -3.89 35.03
CA ARG A 92 1.31 -4.28 34.59
C ARG A 92 1.16 -4.26 33.08
N GLN A 93 1.66 -3.20 32.43
CA GLN A 93 1.69 -3.12 30.98
C GLN A 93 2.40 -4.34 30.37
N ASN A 94 3.57 -4.71 30.89
CA ASN A 94 4.31 -5.87 30.40
C ASN A 94 3.54 -7.17 30.63
N GLN A 95 2.93 -7.37 31.79
CA GLN A 95 2.10 -8.54 32.09
C GLN A 95 0.94 -8.68 31.10
N ASP A 96 0.27 -7.58 30.75
CA ASP A 96 -0.83 -7.57 29.78
C ASP A 96 -0.37 -7.73 28.33
N LEU A 97 0.83 -7.21 28.00
CA LEU A 97 1.38 -7.28 26.65
C LEU A 97 1.93 -8.67 26.30
N ILE A 98 2.57 -9.38 27.23
CA ILE A 98 3.15 -10.72 27.01
C ILE A 98 2.21 -11.67 26.27
N PRO A 99 0.95 -11.90 26.72
CA PRO A 99 0.05 -12.82 26.01
C PRO A 99 -0.32 -12.32 24.61
N VAL A 100 -0.48 -11.01 24.42
CA VAL A 100 -0.81 -10.41 23.11
C VAL A 100 0.37 -10.51 22.15
N GLU A 101 1.59 -10.28 22.63
CA GLU A 101 2.81 -10.41 21.82
C GLU A 101 3.06 -11.85 21.40
N LYS A 102 2.82 -12.80 22.31
CA LYS A 102 2.88 -14.22 21.99
C LYS A 102 1.88 -14.58 20.89
N GLN A 103 0.61 -14.23 21.07
CA GLN A 103 -0.44 -14.49 20.07
C GLN A 103 -0.13 -13.81 18.72
N LEU A 104 0.42 -12.59 18.75
CA LEU A 104 0.79 -11.87 17.54
C LEU A 104 1.93 -12.58 16.81
N LYS A 105 2.94 -13.05 17.54
CA LYS A 105 4.05 -13.82 16.98
C LYS A 105 3.57 -15.11 16.34
N ASP A 106 2.68 -15.83 17.01
CA ASP A 106 2.09 -17.07 16.51
C ASP A 106 1.27 -16.79 15.23
N ALA A 107 0.43 -15.75 15.23
CA ALA A 107 -0.36 -15.36 14.06
C ALA A 107 0.50 -14.88 12.86
N ILE A 108 1.63 -14.23 13.12
CA ILE A 108 2.59 -13.85 12.08
C ILE A 108 3.26 -15.10 11.49
N ALA A 109 3.70 -16.03 12.34
CA ALA A 109 4.31 -17.28 11.89
C ALA A 109 3.34 -18.14 11.07
N ASP A 110 2.07 -18.19 11.46
CA ASP A 110 1.00 -18.86 10.70
C ASP A 110 0.80 -18.21 9.33
N PHE A 111 0.79 -16.87 9.26
CA PHE A 111 0.69 -16.13 8.02
C PHE A 111 1.91 -16.36 7.11
N GLU A 112 3.12 -16.32 7.66
CA GLU A 112 4.35 -16.61 6.92
C GLU A 112 4.37 -18.04 6.38
N SER A 113 3.91 -19.01 7.19
CA SER A 113 3.77 -20.41 6.78
C SER A 113 2.76 -20.57 5.64
N PHE A 114 1.63 -19.89 5.72
CA PHE A 114 0.64 -19.84 4.63
C PHE A 114 1.25 -19.28 3.33
N MET A 115 1.98 -18.16 3.43
CA MET A 115 2.63 -17.54 2.27
C MET A 115 3.71 -18.46 1.66
N ALA A 116 4.51 -19.11 2.50
CA ALA A 116 5.53 -20.07 2.07
C ALA A 116 4.93 -21.29 1.37
N ALA A 117 3.83 -21.85 1.89
CA ALA A 117 3.15 -23.01 1.31
C ALA A 117 2.52 -22.71 -0.08
N ARG A 118 2.12 -21.46 -0.33
CA ARG A 118 1.57 -21.05 -1.63
C ARG A 118 2.64 -20.76 -2.68
N GLY A 119 3.85 -20.39 -2.28
CA GLY A 119 4.99 -20.18 -3.19
C GLY A 119 4.67 -19.20 -4.33
N LYS A 120 4.86 -19.63 -5.59
CA LYS A 120 4.54 -18.84 -6.81
C LYS A 120 3.08 -18.99 -7.29
N LYS A 121 2.23 -19.76 -6.61
CA LYS A 121 0.83 -19.92 -7.04
C LYS A 121 0.08 -18.60 -6.87
N ARG A 122 -0.88 -18.33 -7.75
CA ARG A 122 -1.76 -17.16 -7.64
C ARG A 122 -2.60 -17.30 -6.36
N THR A 123 -2.19 -16.61 -5.30
CA THR A 123 -2.97 -16.45 -4.07
C THR A 123 -4.00 -15.35 -4.30
N ASN A 124 -5.26 -15.60 -3.97
CA ASN A 124 -6.29 -14.57 -4.04
C ASN A 124 -6.10 -13.58 -2.88
N MET A 125 -6.31 -12.28 -3.11
CA MET A 125 -6.33 -11.24 -2.09
C MET A 125 -7.26 -11.60 -0.91
N GLY A 126 -8.40 -12.25 -1.16
CA GLY A 126 -9.30 -12.72 -0.11
C GLY A 126 -8.64 -13.71 0.87
N GLU A 127 -7.81 -14.63 0.38
CA GLU A 127 -7.09 -15.59 1.21
C GLU A 127 -6.00 -14.87 2.04
N ILE A 128 -5.26 -13.94 1.43
CA ILE A 128 -4.24 -13.13 2.12
C ILE A 128 -4.88 -12.33 3.26
N LEU A 129 -6.03 -11.70 3.02
CA LEU A 129 -6.75 -10.92 4.04
C LEU A 129 -7.28 -11.81 5.16
N SER A 130 -7.78 -13.01 4.83
CA SER A 130 -8.26 -13.96 5.83
C SER A 130 -7.14 -14.43 6.76
N HIS A 131 -5.95 -14.72 6.22
CA HIS A 131 -4.82 -15.19 7.02
C HIS A 131 -4.07 -14.06 7.75
N SER A 132 -4.07 -12.83 7.23
CA SER A 132 -3.47 -11.67 7.91
C SER A 132 -4.39 -10.96 8.91
N GLY A 133 -5.70 -11.25 8.87
CA GLY A 133 -6.71 -10.68 9.77
C GLY A 133 -6.38 -10.84 11.27
N PRO A 134 -6.01 -12.04 11.74
CA PRO A 134 -5.61 -12.26 13.14
C PRO A 134 -4.41 -11.39 13.55
N ALA A 135 -3.33 -11.39 12.76
CA ALA A 135 -2.14 -10.58 13.05
C ALA A 135 -2.46 -9.07 13.07
N THR A 136 -3.29 -8.61 12.12
CA THR A 136 -3.73 -7.21 12.07
C THR A 136 -4.55 -6.82 13.32
N THR A 137 -5.45 -7.70 13.75
CA THR A 137 -6.32 -7.48 14.92
C THR A 137 -5.50 -7.44 16.20
N LEU A 138 -4.56 -8.38 16.37
CA LEU A 138 -3.65 -8.43 17.50
C LEU A 138 -2.69 -7.23 17.52
N GLY A 139 -2.20 -6.78 16.36
CA GLY A 139 -1.41 -5.56 16.24
C GLY A 139 -2.17 -4.31 16.70
N LYS A 140 -3.46 -4.19 16.31
CA LYS A 140 -4.34 -3.11 16.79
C LYS A 140 -4.56 -3.20 18.31
N ARG A 141 -4.81 -4.40 18.84
CA ARG A 141 -4.97 -4.63 20.28
C ARG A 141 -3.71 -4.24 21.07
N LYS A 142 -2.53 -4.64 20.59
CA LYS A 142 -1.24 -4.26 21.17
C LYS A 142 -1.09 -2.74 21.21
N LYS A 143 -1.36 -2.06 20.08
CA LYS A 143 -1.29 -0.60 20.00
C LYS A 143 -2.26 0.07 20.99
N LEU A 144 -3.49 -0.41 21.08
CA LEU A 144 -4.49 0.12 22.01
C LEU A 144 -4.04 -0.03 23.46
N LEU A 145 -3.51 -1.19 23.86
CA LEU A 145 -2.97 -1.40 25.20
C LEU A 145 -1.84 -0.42 25.52
N ILE A 146 -0.89 -0.24 24.61
CA ILE A 146 0.21 0.72 24.78
C ILE A 146 -0.35 2.14 24.99
N GLN A 147 -1.35 2.53 24.19
CA GLN A 147 -1.99 3.84 24.30
C GLN A 147 -2.73 4.02 25.63
N THR A 148 -3.50 3.03 26.08
CA THR A 148 -4.21 3.08 27.37
C THR A 148 -3.22 3.30 28.53
N TYR A 149 -2.15 2.51 28.56
CA TYR A 149 -1.12 2.62 29.59
C TYR A 149 -0.33 3.94 29.51
N SER A 150 -0.07 4.46 28.30
CA SER A 150 0.51 5.79 28.08
C SER A 150 -0.37 6.89 28.67
N GLN A 151 -1.67 6.85 28.43
CA GLN A 151 -2.63 7.83 28.97
C GLN A 151 -2.72 7.77 30.49
N GLU A 152 -2.67 6.57 31.08
CA GLU A 152 -2.59 6.40 32.54
C GLU A 152 -1.29 6.99 33.11
N ALA A 153 -0.17 6.77 32.44
CA ALA A 153 1.13 7.31 32.84
C ALA A 153 1.15 8.85 32.83
N ILE A 154 0.55 9.47 31.81
CA ILE A 154 0.44 10.93 31.69
C ILE A 154 -0.39 11.52 32.84
N LYS A 155 -1.40 10.81 33.35
CA LYS A 155 -2.22 11.28 34.49
C LYS A 155 -1.42 11.38 35.79
N LEU A 156 -0.32 10.63 35.94
CA LEU A 156 0.58 10.71 37.10
C LEU A 156 1.46 11.97 37.10
N LEU A 157 1.54 12.66 35.96
CA LEU A 157 2.35 13.87 35.79
C LEU A 157 1.58 15.12 36.18
N ASN A 158 2.28 16.13 36.68
CA ASN A 158 1.73 17.48 36.81
C ASN A 158 1.72 18.21 35.46
N ASN A 159 1.07 19.38 35.38
CA ASN A 159 0.88 20.09 34.11
C ASN A 159 2.21 20.48 33.43
N ASN A 160 3.21 20.94 34.19
CA ASN A 160 4.52 21.29 33.64
C ASN A 160 5.25 20.05 33.08
N GLN A 161 5.17 18.94 33.81
CA GLN A 161 5.73 17.65 33.38
C GLN A 161 5.04 17.12 32.11
N LYS A 162 3.73 17.28 31.97
CA LYS A 162 3.00 16.89 30.76
C LYS A 162 3.50 17.64 29.53
N ILE A 163 3.69 18.96 29.64
CA ILE A 163 4.22 19.78 28.54
C ILE A 163 5.63 19.31 28.15
N LEU A 164 6.51 19.07 29.13
CA LEU A 164 7.86 18.57 28.88
C LEU A 164 7.86 17.16 28.28
N ALA A 165 6.93 16.30 28.71
CA ALA A 165 6.80 14.94 28.21
C ALA A 165 6.37 14.90 26.74
N LEU A 166 5.47 15.78 26.32
CA LEU A 166 5.05 15.90 24.90
C LEU A 166 6.18 16.37 23.98
N GLN A 167 7.22 17.01 24.54
CA GLN A 167 8.42 17.44 23.80
C GLN A 167 9.49 16.36 23.71
N LEU A 168 9.32 15.22 24.40
CA LEU A 168 10.22 14.08 24.28
C LEU A 168 9.99 13.43 22.90
N LYS A 169 10.72 13.89 21.88
CA LYS A 169 10.67 13.24 20.56
C LYS A 169 11.09 11.78 20.73
N PRO A 170 10.38 10.82 20.10
CA PRO A 170 10.86 9.46 20.03
C PRO A 170 12.21 9.48 19.32
N LYS A 171 13.24 8.88 19.91
CA LYS A 171 14.46 8.59 19.14
C LYS A 171 14.03 7.67 18.00
N PRO A 172 14.35 7.99 16.73
CA PRO A 172 14.05 7.09 15.64
C PRO A 172 14.69 5.74 15.97
N HIS A 173 13.88 4.69 16.07
CA HIS A 173 14.41 3.34 16.05
C HIS A 173 15.26 3.26 14.77
N LYS A 174 16.58 3.06 14.92
CA LYS A 174 17.43 2.62 13.82
C LYS A 174 16.81 1.30 13.36
N SER A 175 15.95 1.37 12.34
CA SER A 175 15.54 0.21 11.58
C SER A 175 16.82 -0.48 11.19
N SER A 176 17.02 -1.67 11.74
CA SER A 176 18.09 -2.59 11.38
C SER A 176 18.31 -2.50 9.89
N GLN A 177 19.46 -1.96 9.51
CA GLN A 177 20.01 -2.14 8.17
C GLN A 177 19.98 -3.65 7.95
N ILE A 178 19.17 -4.07 6.99
CA ILE A 178 19.30 -5.38 6.38
C ILE A 178 20.73 -5.34 5.82
N GLU A 179 21.67 -5.96 6.53
CA GLU A 179 22.99 -6.26 5.98
C GLU A 179 22.74 -7.11 4.74
N GLU A 180 22.92 -6.45 3.60
CA GLU A 180 23.09 -7.06 2.30
C GLU A 180 24.31 -7.96 2.40
N GLY A 181 24.07 -9.23 2.76
CA GLY A 181 25.10 -10.24 2.84
C GLY A 181 25.65 -10.53 1.45
N ASP A 182 26.77 -9.88 1.15
CA ASP A 182 27.71 -10.20 0.07
C ASP A 182 27.93 -11.72 -0.03
N GLN A 183 27.31 -12.37 -1.01
CA GLN A 183 27.76 -13.67 -1.50
C GLN A 183 28.98 -13.45 -2.41
N LYS A 184 30.15 -13.31 -1.81
CA LYS A 184 31.41 -13.61 -2.51
C LYS A 184 31.60 -15.13 -2.56
N THR A 185 31.26 -15.69 -3.71
CA THR A 185 31.74 -17.00 -4.14
C THR A 185 33.26 -16.94 -4.36
N ASN A 186 34.03 -17.45 -3.41
CA ASN A 186 35.41 -17.88 -3.64
C ASN A 186 35.55 -19.30 -3.08
N ALA A 187 35.40 -20.28 -3.96
CA ALA A 187 35.91 -21.62 -3.74
C ALA A 187 36.92 -21.89 -4.86
N THR A 188 38.18 -21.59 -4.55
CA THR A 188 39.35 -22.17 -5.21
C THR A 188 39.88 -23.23 -4.26
N HIS A 189 39.72 -24.50 -4.63
CA HIS A 189 40.75 -25.54 -4.52
C HIS A 189 40.27 -26.83 -5.16
#